data_AF-A0A075FJR1-F1
#
_entry.id   AF-A0A075FJR1-F1
#
_cell.length_a   1.000
_cell.length_b   1.000
_cell.length_c   1.000
_cell.angle_alpha   90.00
_cell.angle_beta   90.00
_cell.angle_gamma   90.00
#
_symmetry.space_group_name_H-M   'P 1'
#
loop_
_entity.id
_entity.type
_entity.pdbx_description
1 polymer ?
#
loop_
_entity_poly.entity_id
_entity_poly.type
_entity_poly.pdbx_seq_one_letter_code
_entity_poly.pdbx_strand_id
1 'polypeptide(L)'
;MSFENSELKNKFSDAINSNKIQNIEQMIKTLRETGLVKFYVCSASLSIMNINENDLVVVDGIMGLSTFLNKAENASIVLYI
;
A
#
# COMPACT_ATOMS: atom_id res chain seq x y z
N MET A 1 -14.61 11.46 -6.21
CA MET A 1 -15.64 11.08 -5.22
C MET A 1 -15.19 11.68 -3.89
N SER A 2 -15.66 12.89 -3.55
CA SER A 2 -15.30 13.53 -2.29
C SER A 2 -16.21 13.03 -1.19
N PHE A 3 -15.65 12.31 -0.22
CA PHE A 3 -16.36 11.96 1.00
C PHE A 3 -16.22 13.13 1.99
N GLU A 4 -16.94 14.23 1.75
CA GLU A 4 -17.03 15.34 2.72
C GLU A 4 -18.04 15.04 3.83
N ASN A 5 -17.97 13.83 4.41
CA ASN A 5 -18.66 13.53 5.66
C ASN A 5 -17.66 13.64 6.81
N SER A 6 -17.59 14.82 7.40
CA SER A 6 -16.69 15.15 8.52
C SER A 6 -16.92 14.27 9.74
N GLU A 7 -18.17 13.86 10.00
CA GLU A 7 -18.51 12.96 11.10
C GLU A 7 -17.89 11.56 10.90
N LEU A 8 -18.02 11.00 9.70
CA LEU A 8 -17.46 9.70 9.37
C LEU A 8 -15.92 9.71 9.45
N LYS A 9 -15.29 10.77 8.93
CA LYS A 9 -13.84 10.96 9.04
C LYS A 9 -13.39 10.96 10.50
N ASN A 10 -14.11 11.69 11.36
CA ASN A 10 -13.78 11.76 12.79
C ASN A 10 -13.91 10.39 13.46
N LYS A 11 -14.95 9.60 13.14
CA LYS A 11 -15.09 8.23 13.67
C LYS A 11 -13.90 7.33 13.32
N PHE A 12 -13.40 7.39 12.08
CA PHE A 12 -12.22 6.62 11.69
C PHE A 12 -10.95 7.12 12.39
N SER A 13 -10.75 8.45 12.47
CA SER A 13 -9.63 9.04 13.19
C SER A 13 -9.62 8.63 14.66
N ASP A 14 -10.76 8.70 15.34
CA ASP A 14 -10.90 8.31 16.76
C ASP A 14 -10.64 6.82 16.94
N ALA A 15 -11.11 5.97 16.02
CA ALA A 15 -10.86 4.52 16.07
C ALA A 15 -9.37 4.19 15.87
N ILE A 16 -8.66 4.89 14.98
CA ILE A 16 -7.22 4.76 14.79
C ILE A 16 -6.48 5.24 16.05
N ASN A 17 -6.80 6.44 16.56
CA ASN A 17 -6.15 7.04 17.72
C ASN A 17 -6.36 6.23 19.01
N SER A 18 -7.52 5.58 19.13
CA SER A 18 -7.82 4.67 20.26
C SER A 18 -7.32 3.23 20.04
N ASN A 19 -6.54 2.97 18.99
CA ASN A 19 -6.01 1.65 18.62
C ASN A 19 -7.08 0.55 18.46
N LYS A 20 -8.33 0.93 18.14
CA LYS A 20 -9.40 -0.03 17.83
C LYS A 20 -9.26 -0.60 16.43
N ILE A 21 -8.65 0.17 15.52
CA ILE A 21 -8.24 -0.27 14.19
C ILE A 21 -6.79 0.12 13.96
N GLN A 22 -6.08 -0.67 13.16
CA GLN A 22 -4.69 -0.38 12.82
C GLN A 22 -4.60 0.82 11.87
N ASN A 23 -3.59 1.66 12.07
CA ASN A 23 -3.15 2.60 11.05
C ASN A 23 -2.33 1.88 9.96
N ILE A 24 -2.00 2.60 8.88
CA ILE A 24 -1.29 1.99 7.74
C ILE A 24 0.12 1.50 8.12
N GLU A 25 0.86 2.22 8.98
CA GLU A 25 2.21 1.79 9.38
C GLU A 25 2.17 0.50 10.22
N GLN A 26 1.20 0.40 11.12
CA GLN A 26 0.94 -0.80 11.93
C GLN A 26 0.56 -1.98 11.03
N MET A 27 -0.33 -1.76 10.05
CA MET A 27 -0.70 -2.80 9.09
C MET A 27 0.51 -3.29 8.29
N ILE A 28 1.31 -2.36 7.72
CA ILE A 28 2.52 -2.71 6.97
C ILE A 28 3.48 -3.53 7.85
N LYS A 29 3.71 -3.10 9.10
CA LYS A 29 4.57 -3.82 10.04
C LYS A 29 4.08 -5.25 10.27
N THR A 30 2.80 -5.43 10.60
CA THR A 30 2.21 -6.76 10.79
C THR A 30 2.35 -7.62 9.54
N LEU A 31 2.07 -7.07 8.35
CA LEU A 31 2.20 -7.81 7.09
C LEU A 31 3.63 -8.24 6.81
N ARG A 32 4.63 -7.39 7.10
CA ARG A 32 6.06 -7.76 6.98
C ARG A 32 6.46 -8.90 7.92
N GLU A 33 5.95 -8.89 9.15
CA GLU A 33 6.22 -9.95 10.14
C GLU A 33 5.70 -11.32 9.68
N THR A 34 4.66 -11.36 8.84
CA THR A 34 4.16 -12.64 8.27
C THR A 34 5.11 -13.26 7.24
N GLY A 35 5.90 -12.43 6.53
CA GLY A 35 6.69 -12.86 5.38
C GLY A 35 5.88 -13.30 4.15
N LEU A 36 4.55 -13.21 4.19
CA LEU A 36 3.66 -13.68 3.10
C LEU A 36 3.36 -12.61 2.05
N VAL A 37 3.58 -11.33 2.38
CA VAL A 37 3.30 -10.20 1.50
C VAL A 37 4.60 -9.61 0.97
N LYS A 38 4.62 -9.34 -0.34
CA LYS A 38 5.71 -8.63 -1.02
C LYS A 38 5.22 -7.28 -1.52
N PHE A 39 5.92 -6.22 -1.11
CA PHE A 39 5.63 -4.85 -1.50
C PHE A 39 6.50 -4.46 -2.69
N TYR A 40 5.87 -4.07 -3.79
CA TYR A 40 6.59 -3.63 -4.98
C TYR A 40 6.25 -2.19 -5.32
N VAL A 41 7.23 -1.47 -5.84
CA VAL A 41 7.04 -0.11 -6.35
C VAL A 41 7.15 -0.08 -7.87
N CYS A 42 6.27 0.68 -8.52
CA CYS A 42 6.30 0.86 -9.96
C CYS A 42 7.51 1.71 -10.38
N SER A 43 8.37 1.18 -11.25
CA SER A 43 9.56 1.89 -11.75
C SER A 43 9.20 3.21 -12.42
N ALA A 44 8.17 3.21 -13.26
CA ALA A 44 7.72 4.41 -13.96
C ALA A 44 7.22 5.47 -12.97
N SER A 45 6.52 5.08 -11.91
CA SER A 45 6.04 6.00 -10.89
C SER A 45 7.17 6.66 -10.11
N LEU A 46 8.23 5.92 -9.75
CA LEU A 46 9.43 6.50 -9.12
C LEU A 46 10.04 7.59 -9.99
N SER A 47 10.19 7.34 -11.29
CA SER A 47 10.74 8.32 -12.23
C SER A 47 9.83 9.53 -12.41
N ILE A 48 8.52 9.33 -12.57
CA ILE A 48 7.54 10.41 -12.77
C ILE A 48 7.45 11.31 -11.52
N MET A 49 7.46 10.69 -10.34
CA MET A 49 7.33 11.40 -9.06
C MET A 49 8.67 11.91 -8.52
N ASN A 50 9.79 11.59 -9.18
CA ASN A 50 11.15 11.93 -8.75
C ASN A 50 11.44 11.49 -7.31
N ILE A 51 11.08 10.25 -6.97
CA ILE A 51 11.27 9.63 -5.64
C ILE A 51 12.42 8.61 -5.72
N ASN A 52 13.29 8.58 -4.72
CA ASN A 52 14.30 7.53 -4.60
C ASN A 52 13.71 6.30 -3.88
N GLU A 53 14.12 5.10 -4.26
CA GLU A 53 13.70 3.86 -3.59
C GLU A 53 14.03 3.88 -2.09
N ASN A 54 15.15 4.50 -1.71
CA ASN A 54 15.58 4.62 -0.31
C ASN A 54 14.67 5.53 0.54
N ASP A 55 13.82 6.34 -0.09
CA ASP A 55 12.87 7.22 0.60
C ASP A 55 11.56 6.49 0.94
N LEU A 56 11.38 5.25 0.47
CA LEU A 56 10.17 4.47 0.67
C LEU A 56 10.14 3.81 2.04
N VAL A 57 8.98 3.90 2.69
CA VAL A 57 8.72 3.26 4.00
C VAL A 57 8.81 1.73 3.90
N VAL A 58 8.41 1.15 2.76
CA VAL A 58 8.46 -0.30 2.53
C VAL A 58 8.60 -0.61 1.04
N VAL A 59 9.59 -1.42 0.69
CA VAL A 59 9.80 -1.95 -0.67
C VAL A 59 10.62 -3.23 -0.60
N ASP A 60 10.12 -4.30 -1.21
CA ASP A 60 10.84 -5.56 -1.44
C ASP A 60 11.48 -5.59 -2.85
N GLY A 61 11.05 -4.71 -3.75
CA GLY A 61 11.71 -4.49 -5.02
C GLY A 61 10.96 -3.57 -5.98
N ILE A 62 11.64 -3.19 -7.05
CA ILE A 62 11.07 -2.42 -8.15
C ILE A 62 10.41 -3.37 -9.16
N MET A 63 9.21 -3.01 -9.61
CA MET A 63 8.43 -3.77 -10.59
C MET A 63 8.02 -2.89 -11.77
N GLY A 64 8.33 -3.34 -12.99
CA GLY A 64 7.80 -2.76 -14.21
C GLY A 64 6.45 -3.35 -14.60
N LEU A 65 5.76 -2.72 -15.56
CA LEU A 65 4.44 -3.13 -16.03
C LEU A 65 4.41 -4.60 -16.51
N SER A 66 5.39 -5.02 -17.33
CA SER A 66 5.43 -6.39 -17.86
C SER A 66 5.59 -7.44 -16.75
N THR A 67 6.45 -7.20 -15.78
CA THR A 67 6.64 -8.08 -14.61
C THR A 67 5.38 -8.16 -13.75
N PHE A 68 4.69 -7.04 -13.56
CA PHE A 68 3.40 -7.02 -12.86
C PHE A 68 2.36 -7.85 -13.60
N LEU A 69 2.20 -7.65 -14.91
CA LEU A 69 1.22 -8.39 -15.72
C LEU A 69 1.47 -9.90 -15.68
N ASN A 70 2.73 -10.34 -15.76
CA ASN A 70 3.06 -11.76 -15.65
C ASN A 70 2.67 -12.34 -14.27
N LYS A 71 2.88 -11.59 -13.18
CA LYS A 71 2.43 -12.03 -11.85
C LYS A 71 0.92 -12.02 -11.71
N ALA A 72 0.26 -11.00 -12.24
CA ALA A 72 -1.19 -10.84 -12.19
C ALA A 72 -1.90 -11.94 -12.98
N GLU A 73 -1.37 -12.34 -14.14
CA GLU A 73 -1.89 -13.45 -14.95
C GLU A 73 -1.92 -14.78 -14.18
N ASN A 74 -0.95 -15.00 -13.29
CA ASN A 74 -0.86 -16.19 -12.45
C ASN A 74 -1.59 -16.06 -11.11
N ALA A 75 -2.21 -14.91 -10.81
CA ALA A 75 -2.91 -14.69 -9.55
C ALA A 75 -4.37 -15.15 -9.66
N SER A 76 -4.87 -15.82 -8.61
CA SER A 76 -6.29 -16.22 -8.56
C SER A 76 -7.24 -15.02 -8.53
N ILE A 77 -6.80 -13.90 -7.96
CA ILE A 77 -7.56 -12.65 -7.82
C ILE A 77 -6.62 -11.47 -8.03
N VAL A 78 -7.07 -10.50 -8.83
CA VAL A 78 -6.39 -9.21 -9.05
C VAL A 78 -7.39 -8.09 -8.73
N LEU A 79 -6.99 -7.15 -7.88
CA LEU A 79 -7.79 -5.99 -7.49
C LEU A 79 -7.09 -4.70 -7.97
N TYR A 80 -7.87 -3.75 -8.48
CA TYR A 80 -7.44 -2.39 -8.74
C TYR A 80 -8.17 -1.48 -7.75
N ILE A 81 -7.42 -0.91 -6.79
CA ILE A 81 -7.93 -0.16 -5.63
C ILE A 81 -7.58 1.32 -5.81
#